data_AF-A0A7C1A665-F1
#
_entry.id   AF-A0A7C1A665-F1
#
_cell.length_a   1.000
_cell.length_b   1.000
_cell.length_c   1.000
_cell.angle_alpha   90.00
_cell.angle_beta   90.00
_cell.angle_gamma   90.00
#
_symmetry.space_group_name_H-M   'P 1'
#
loop_
_entity.id
_entity.type
_entity.pdbx_description
1 polymer ?
#
loop_
_entity_poly.entity_id
_entity_poly.type
_entity_poly.pdbx_seq_one_letter_code
_entity_poly.pdbx_strand_id
1 'polypeptide(L)'
;MKKCVEEQGWIVEDISGGIHIKYRPEQQVEAAAAIRECSKQSLGLAPGETVPPPSDRQVRDYYQALVNARECLEARGFDLSDPPTLDSYLEKGIGSWDPYGEVLTVTGMGPSEFDTLTRKCPQPQLYR
;
A
#
# COMPACT_ATOMS: atom_id res chain seq x y z
N MET A 1 -1.19 7.15 -11.69
CA MET A 1 0.12 6.53 -11.41
C MET A 1 0.69 5.79 -12.63
N LYS A 2 0.09 4.68 -13.10
CA LYS A 2 0.55 3.89 -14.27
C LYS A 2 1.00 4.73 -15.47
N LYS A 3 0.11 5.59 -15.97
CA LYS A 3 0.37 6.44 -17.14
C LYS A 3 1.65 7.29 -17.00
N CYS A 4 1.88 7.90 -15.84
CA CYS A 4 3.08 8.69 -15.58
C CYS A 4 4.36 7.83 -15.67
N VAL A 5 4.30 6.61 -15.15
CA VAL A 5 5.45 5.69 -15.17
C VAL A 5 5.73 5.21 -16.61
N GLU A 6 4.69 4.92 -17.39
CA GLU A 6 4.81 4.59 -18.81
C GLU A 6 5.36 5.75 -19.65
N GLU A 7 4.94 6.99 -19.37
CA GLU A 7 5.44 8.21 -20.01
C GLU A 7 6.94 8.46 -19.72
N GLN A 8 7.45 7.95 -18.59
CA GLN A 8 8.87 7.94 -18.28
C GLN A 8 9.65 6.81 -18.99
N GLY A 9 9.00 6.03 -19.85
CA GLY A 9 9.62 4.99 -20.68
C GLY A 9 9.74 3.62 -20.00
N TRP A 10 9.11 3.43 -18.84
CA TRP A 10 9.12 2.16 -18.13
C TRP A 10 8.03 1.21 -18.66
N ILE A 11 8.34 -0.08 -18.69
CA ILE A 11 7.34 -1.12 -18.97
C ILE A 11 6.63 -1.43 -17.67
N VAL A 12 5.32 -1.13 -17.61
CA VAL A 12 4.49 -1.33 -16.44
C VAL A 12 3.51 -2.47 -16.67
N GLU A 13 3.45 -3.39 -15.73
CA GLU A 13 2.42 -4.43 -15.64
C GLU A 13 1.49 -4.10 -14.47
N ASP A 14 0.18 -4.23 -14.69
CA ASP A 14 -0.77 -4.21 -13.57
C ASP A 14 -0.74 -5.58 -12.91
N ILE A 15 -0.27 -5.62 -11.66
CA ILE A 15 -0.23 -6.84 -10.85
C ILE A 15 -0.91 -6.54 -9.53
N SER A 16 -1.99 -7.26 -9.26
CA SER A 16 -2.66 -7.27 -7.95
C SER A 16 -3.25 -5.91 -7.50
N GLY A 17 -3.73 -5.10 -8.45
CA GLY A 17 -4.25 -3.75 -8.19
C GLY A 17 -3.16 -2.70 -7.92
N GLY A 18 -1.89 -3.10 -8.00
CA GLY A 18 -0.73 -2.21 -8.03
C GLY A 18 -0.07 -2.20 -9.41
N ILE A 19 0.92 -1.32 -9.55
CA ILE A 19 1.79 -1.30 -10.73
C ILE A 19 3.12 -2.00 -10.42
N HIS A 20 3.57 -2.84 -11.33
CA HIS A 20 4.87 -3.48 -11.29
C HIS A 20 5.71 -2.97 -12.47
N ILE A 21 6.87 -2.39 -12.18
CA ILE A 21 7.80 -1.97 -13.22
C ILE A 21 8.72 -3.13 -13.55
N LYS A 22 8.82 -3.49 -14.83
CA LYS A 22 9.89 -4.38 -15.31
C LYS A 22 11.18 -3.57 -15.43
N TYR A 23 12.19 -3.95 -14.65
CA TYR A 23 13.52 -3.35 -14.67
C TYR A 23 14.61 -4.41 -14.54
N ARG A 24 15.82 -4.11 -15.03
CA ARG A 24 17.02 -4.91 -14.75
C ARG A 24 17.58 -4.55 -13.38
N PRO A 25 18.31 -5.44 -12.68
CA PRO A 25 18.78 -5.18 -11.31
C PRO A 25 19.51 -3.84 -11.13
N GLU A 26 20.32 -3.44 -12.11
CA GLU A 26 21.05 -2.17 -12.10
C GLU A 26 20.16 -0.92 -12.21
N GLN A 27 18.89 -1.08 -12.60
CA GLN A 27 17.90 -0.01 -12.78
C GLN A 27 16.95 0.13 -11.59
N GLN A 28 17.14 -0.64 -10.51
CA GLN A 28 16.23 -0.69 -9.37
C GLN A 28 16.05 0.69 -8.72
N VAL A 29 17.14 1.47 -8.61
CA VAL A 29 17.11 2.79 -7.98
C VAL A 29 16.30 3.78 -8.82
N GLU A 30 16.51 3.76 -10.14
CA GLU A 30 15.81 4.61 -11.10
C GLU A 30 14.33 4.24 -11.19
N ALA A 31 14.00 2.94 -11.19
CA ALA A 31 12.62 2.46 -11.17
C ALA A 31 11.90 2.91 -9.89
N ALA A 32 12.56 2.78 -8.72
CA ALA A 32 12.01 3.25 -7.45
C ALA A 32 11.82 4.78 -7.43
N ALA A 33 12.73 5.54 -8.04
CA ALA A 33 12.61 6.99 -8.18
C ALA A 33 11.41 7.37 -9.07
N ALA A 34 11.20 6.68 -10.19
CA ALA A 34 10.06 6.88 -11.09
C ALA A 34 8.72 6.62 -10.39
N ILE A 35 8.61 5.53 -9.63
CA ILE A 35 7.41 5.22 -8.82
C ILE A 35 7.15 6.35 -7.82
N ARG A 36 8.18 6.76 -7.08
CA ARG A 36 8.06 7.82 -6.07
C ARG A 36 7.59 9.13 -6.69
N GLU A 37 8.17 9.52 -7.82
CA GLU A 37 7.82 10.74 -8.52
C GLU A 37 6.38 10.71 -9.07
N CYS A 38 5.99 9.61 -9.72
CA CYS A 38 4.62 9.45 -10.21
C CYS A 38 3.57 9.32 -9.10
N SER A 39 3.99 8.85 -7.92
CA SER A 39 3.11 8.79 -6.73
C SER A 39 2.87 10.18 -6.16
N LYS A 40 3.89 11.05 -6.12
CA LYS A 40 3.74 12.46 -5.74
C LYS A 40 2.77 13.19 -6.66
N GLN A 41 2.87 12.98 -7.98
CA GLN A 41 1.94 13.59 -8.93
C GLN A 41 0.49 13.16 -8.70
N SER A 42 0.24 11.90 -8.29
CA SER A 42 -1.12 11.47 -7.92
C SER A 42 -1.65 12.12 -6.64
N LEU A 43 -0.77 12.69 -5.82
CA LEU A 43 -1.13 13.52 -4.66
C LEU A 43 -1.23 15.02 -5.03
N GLY A 44 -1.10 15.38 -6.30
CA GLY A 44 -1.11 16.77 -6.78
C GLY A 44 0.18 17.53 -6.53
N LEU A 45 1.26 16.85 -6.15
CA LEU A 45 2.56 17.46 -5.86
C LEU A 45 3.37 17.67 -7.15
N ALA A 46 4.03 18.81 -7.23
CA ALA A 46 4.94 19.14 -8.33
C ALA A 46 6.27 18.38 -8.24
N PRO A 47 7.02 18.26 -9.36
CA PRO A 47 8.32 17.61 -9.33
C PRO A 47 9.27 18.25 -8.33
N GLY A 48 9.88 17.41 -7.49
CA GLY A 48 10.78 17.84 -6.42
C GLY A 48 10.11 18.18 -5.08
N GLU A 49 8.78 18.28 -5.02
CA GLU A 49 8.08 18.45 -3.74
C GLU A 49 8.17 17.19 -2.87
N THR A 50 8.15 17.38 -1.55
CA THR A 50 8.12 16.29 -0.58
C THR A 50 6.67 15.95 -0.23
N VAL A 51 6.41 14.67 0.01
CA VAL A 51 5.11 14.25 0.54
C VAL A 51 5.01 14.78 1.98
N PRO A 52 3.99 15.59 2.31
CA PRO A 52 3.84 16.07 3.67
C PRO A 52 3.59 14.89 4.62
N PRO A 53 3.96 15.02 5.91
CA PRO A 53 3.52 14.05 6.90
C PRO A 53 2.00 13.99 6.92
N PRO A 54 1.40 12.79 7.14
CA PRO A 54 -0.05 12.67 7.23
C PRO A 54 -0.54 13.44 8.45
N SER A 55 -1.70 14.08 8.32
CA SER A 55 -2.37 14.71 9.46
C SER A 55 -2.85 13.67 10.47
N ASP A 56 -3.00 14.07 11.75
CA ASP A 56 -3.54 13.19 12.80
C ASP A 56 -4.87 12.55 12.39
N ARG A 57 -5.73 13.31 11.70
CA ARG A 57 -6.99 12.81 11.16
C ARG A 57 -6.77 11.70 10.14
N GLN A 58 -5.87 11.90 9.17
CA GLN A 58 -5.55 10.87 8.18
C GLN A 58 -5.03 9.60 8.84
N VAL A 59 -4.20 9.72 9.87
CA VAL A 59 -3.69 8.54 10.60
C VAL A 59 -4.81 7.80 11.33
N ARG A 60 -5.73 8.52 11.97
CA ARG A 60 -6.90 7.91 12.65
C ARG A 60 -7.85 7.23 11.66
N ASP A 61 -8.16 7.91 10.56
CA ASP A 61 -9.02 7.38 9.49
C ASP A 61 -8.37 6.14 8.84
N TYR A 62 -7.05 6.18 8.63
CA TYR A 62 -6.27 5.05 8.13
C TYR A 62 -6.29 3.86 9.09
N TYR A 63 -6.06 4.09 10.39
CA TYR A 63 -6.16 3.04 11.40
C TYR A 63 -7.54 2.38 11.41
N GLN A 64 -8.63 3.17 11.38
CA GLN A 64 -9.98 2.60 11.31
C GLN A 64 -10.19 1.78 10.02
N ALA A 65 -9.64 2.23 8.90
CA ALA A 65 -9.71 1.49 7.65
C ALA A 65 -8.91 0.17 7.71
N LEU A 66 -7.78 0.11 8.42
CA LEU A 66 -7.05 -1.13 8.68
C LEU A 66 -7.86 -2.10 9.54
N VAL A 67 -8.54 -1.62 10.59
CA VAL A 67 -9.44 -2.44 11.41
C VAL A 67 -10.57 -3.02 10.55
N ASN A 68 -11.23 -2.21 9.74
CA ASN A 68 -12.30 -2.68 8.84
C ASN A 68 -11.78 -3.69 7.81
N ALA A 69 -10.54 -3.49 7.32
CA ALA A 69 -9.92 -4.42 6.40
C ALA A 69 -9.62 -5.77 7.07
N ARG A 70 -9.12 -5.76 8.32
CA ARG A 70 -8.94 -6.97 9.14
C ARG A 70 -10.25 -7.76 9.27
N GLU A 71 -11.36 -7.11 9.63
CA GLU A 71 -12.67 -7.76 9.73
C GLU A 71 -13.10 -8.41 8.41
N CYS A 72 -12.84 -7.74 7.28
CA CYS A 72 -13.10 -8.28 5.95
C CYS A 72 -12.28 -9.53 5.66
N LEU A 73 -11.01 -9.56 6.09
CA LEU A 73 -10.10 -10.68 5.95
C LEU A 73 -10.51 -11.85 6.87
N GLU A 74 -10.85 -11.60 8.13
CA GLU A 74 -11.35 -12.64 9.04
C GLU A 74 -12.62 -13.30 8.52
N ALA A 75 -13.56 -12.52 7.97
CA ALA A 75 -14.77 -13.05 7.34
C ALA A 75 -14.48 -13.96 6.12
N ARG A 76 -13.25 -13.94 5.60
CA ARG A 76 -12.76 -14.81 4.51
C ARG A 76 -11.90 -15.97 5.02
N GLY A 77 -11.78 -16.14 6.33
CA GLY A 77 -11.11 -17.27 6.96
C GLY A 77 -9.64 -17.06 7.30
N PHE A 78 -9.14 -15.81 7.26
CA PHE A 78 -7.79 -15.51 7.78
C PHE A 78 -7.84 -15.35 9.29
N ASP A 79 -6.98 -16.08 10.00
CA ASP A 79 -6.75 -15.91 11.43
C ASP A 79 -5.67 -14.85 11.64
N LEU A 80 -6.07 -13.68 12.13
CA LEU A 80 -5.23 -12.48 12.23
C LEU A 80 -5.19 -11.98 13.67
N SER A 81 -4.05 -11.42 14.08
CA SER A 81 -3.92 -10.86 15.41
C SER A 81 -4.93 -9.73 15.67
N ASP A 82 -5.34 -9.57 16.93
CA ASP A 82 -6.20 -8.45 17.32
C ASP A 82 -5.52 -7.11 17.01
N PRO A 83 -6.28 -6.09 16.55
CA PRO A 83 -5.69 -4.79 16.28
C PRO A 83 -5.16 -4.18 17.59
N PRO A 84 -4.00 -3.49 17.57
CA PRO A 84 -3.56 -2.71 18.72
C PRO A 84 -4.56 -1.58 18.98
N THR A 85 -4.59 -1.02 20.20
CA THR A 85 -5.39 0.19 20.42
C THR A 85 -4.91 1.34 19.54
N LEU A 86 -5.79 2.28 19.21
CA LEU A 86 -5.43 3.48 18.43
C LEU A 86 -4.28 4.24 19.07
N ASP A 87 -4.28 4.42 20.39
CA ASP A 87 -3.21 5.11 21.09
C ASP A 87 -1.87 4.36 20.97
N SER A 88 -1.88 3.03 21.11
CA SER A 88 -0.66 2.23 20.92
C SER A 88 -0.16 2.28 19.47
N TYR A 89 -1.06 2.32 18.49
CA TYR A 89 -0.72 2.46 17.07
C TYR A 89 -0.05 3.82 16.79
N LEU A 90 -0.60 4.90 17.36
CA LEU A 90 -0.05 6.25 17.23
C LEU A 90 1.33 6.37 17.90
N GLU A 91 1.51 5.76 19.07
CA GLU A 91 2.79 5.76 19.79
C GLU A 91 3.89 4.98 19.06
N LYS A 92 3.57 3.79 18.53
CA LYS A 92 4.53 2.95 17.80
C LYS A 92 4.81 3.45 16.38
N GLY A 93 3.90 4.26 15.84
CA GLY A 93 4.01 4.85 14.52
C GLY A 93 3.28 4.06 13.43
N ILE A 94 3.03 4.77 12.33
CA ILE A 94 2.33 4.26 11.15
C ILE A 94 3.12 3.08 10.57
N GLY A 95 2.41 1.99 10.26
CA GLY A 95 3.01 0.75 9.75
C GLY A 95 3.51 -0.20 10.84
N SER A 96 3.37 0.14 12.12
CA SER A 96 3.63 -0.80 13.23
C SER A 96 2.66 -1.99 13.27
N TRP A 97 1.52 -1.87 12.60
CA TRP A 97 0.53 -2.92 12.40
C TRP A 97 -0.13 -2.78 11.03
N ASP A 98 -0.29 -3.91 10.32
CA ASP A 98 -0.95 -4.01 9.02
C ASP A 98 -1.47 -5.45 8.82
N PRO A 99 -2.80 -5.66 8.71
CA PRO A 99 -3.37 -6.99 8.54
C PRO A 99 -3.00 -7.66 7.20
N TYR A 100 -2.68 -6.90 6.14
CA TYR A 100 -2.22 -7.52 4.88
C TYR A 100 -0.80 -8.06 4.99
N GLY A 101 0.06 -7.40 5.77
CA GLY A 101 1.39 -7.90 6.09
C GLY A 101 1.34 -9.26 6.81
N GLU A 102 0.39 -9.43 7.72
CA GLU A 102 0.13 -10.70 8.41
C GLU A 102 -0.36 -11.79 7.44
N VAL A 103 -1.35 -11.49 6.60
CA VAL A 103 -1.84 -12.43 5.57
C VAL A 103 -0.71 -12.92 4.68
N LEU A 104 0.11 -12.00 4.15
CA LEU A 104 1.23 -12.33 3.27
C LEU A 104 2.29 -13.20 3.96
N THR A 105 2.51 -12.98 5.27
CA THR A 105 3.48 -13.74 6.06
C THR A 105 2.99 -15.16 6.34
N VAL A 106 1.70 -15.36 6.60
CA VAL A 106 1.13 -16.65 7.03
C VAL A 106 0.83 -17.58 5.87
N THR A 107 0.40 -17.04 4.73
CA THR A 107 -0.27 -17.85 3.68
C THR A 107 0.65 -18.25 2.52
N GLY A 108 1.80 -17.58 2.34
CA GLY A 108 2.64 -17.77 1.16
C GLY A 108 1.89 -17.53 -0.16
N MET A 109 0.81 -16.74 -0.10
CA MET A 109 -0.16 -16.54 -1.17
C MET A 109 0.49 -16.01 -2.46
N GLY A 110 0.11 -16.59 -3.59
CA GLY A 110 0.61 -16.16 -4.90
C GLY A 110 -0.03 -14.84 -5.36
N PRO A 111 0.58 -14.12 -6.32
CA PRO A 111 0.09 -12.80 -6.77
C PRO A 111 -1.38 -12.78 -7.23
N SER A 112 -1.85 -13.84 -7.91
CA SER A 112 -3.23 -13.92 -8.44
C SER A 112 -4.29 -14.13 -7.34
N GLU A 113 -3.94 -14.86 -6.28
CA GLU A 113 -4.81 -15.08 -5.14
C GLU A 113 -4.90 -13.79 -4.31
N PHE A 114 -3.76 -13.13 -4.12
CA PHE A 114 -3.68 -11.84 -3.43
C PHE A 114 -4.50 -10.76 -4.15
N ASP A 115 -4.44 -10.70 -5.47
CA ASP A 115 -5.27 -9.81 -6.29
C ASP A 115 -6.78 -10.05 -6.12
N THR A 116 -7.18 -11.31 -6.06
CA THR A 116 -8.59 -11.67 -5.83
C THR A 116 -9.03 -11.28 -4.43
N LEU A 117 -8.14 -11.41 -3.44
CA LEU A 117 -8.38 -10.97 -2.09
C LEU A 117 -8.51 -9.44 -2.02
N THR A 118 -7.58 -8.69 -2.62
CA THR A 118 -7.54 -7.23 -2.55
C THR A 118 -8.70 -6.55 -3.30
N ARG A 119 -9.30 -7.22 -4.30
CA ARG A 119 -10.58 -6.77 -4.88
C ARG A 119 -11.75 -6.91 -3.92
N LYS A 120 -11.75 -7.95 -3.08
CA LYS A 120 -12.85 -8.26 -2.16
C LYS A 120 -12.69 -7.56 -0.81
N CYS A 121 -11.46 -7.35 -0.38
CA CYS A 121 -11.06 -6.54 0.77
C CYS A 121 -10.02 -5.56 0.24
N PRO A 122 -10.38 -4.31 -0.08
CA PRO A 122 -9.40 -3.34 -0.54
C PRO A 122 -8.36 -3.00 0.52
N GLN A 123 -7.12 -2.81 0.10
CA GLN A 123 -6.06 -2.29 0.98
C GLN A 123 -6.31 -0.81 1.28
N PRO A 124 -6.34 -0.41 2.57
CA PRO A 124 -6.45 0.98 2.96
C PRO A 124 -5.31 1.84 2.39
N GLN A 125 -5.60 3.12 2.14
CA GLN A 125 -4.62 4.09 1.65
C GLN A 125 -4.49 5.24 2.67
N LEU A 126 -3.26 5.54 3.09
CA LEU A 126 -2.98 6.57 4.10
C LEU A 126 -3.23 8.00 3.58
N TYR A 127 -2.87 8.25 2.31
CA TYR A 127 -2.97 9.56 1.67
C TYR A 127 -4.18 9.66 0.73
N ARG A 128 -5.36 9.29 1.24
CA ARG A 128 -6.62 9.41 0.49
C ARG A 128 -7.24 10.80 0.63
#